data_AF-A0A959XKV4-F1
#
_entry.id   AF-A0A959XKV4-F1
#
_cell.length_a   1.000
_cell.length_b   1.000
_cell.length_c   1.000
_cell.angle_alpha   90.00
_cell.angle_beta   90.00
_cell.angle_gamma   90.00
#
_symmetry.space_group_name_H-M   'P 1'
#
loop_
_entity.id
_entity.type
_entity.pdbx_description
1 polymer ?
#
loop_
_entity_poly.entity_id
_entity_poly.type
_entity_poly.pdbx_seq_one_letter_code
_entity_poly.pdbx_strand_id
1 'polypeptide(L)'
;MVNVQLKLVDEGLSPNSEEISEFVTSNLQEDDIHVTDSADLTLKIKFTVDNDQELVLLQLRETGSKAKLGEKVLHYLPSHALSDIANEAHALVVNAVGIAAAG
;
A
#
# COMPACT_ATOMS: atom_id res chain seq x y z
N MET A 1 -12.28 0.50 13.08
CA MET A 1 -11.30 -0.56 12.78
C MET A 1 -11.50 -1.01 11.35
N VAL A 2 -10.44 -0.98 10.53
CA VAL A 2 -10.50 -1.32 9.09
C VAL A 2 -9.51 -2.43 8.80
N ASN A 3 -9.97 -3.50 8.15
CA ASN A 3 -9.09 -4.61 7.78
C ASN A 3 -8.51 -4.36 6.39
N VAL A 4 -7.19 -4.44 6.28
CA VAL A 4 -6.43 -4.27 5.04
C VAL A 4 -5.60 -5.51 4.77
N GLN A 5 -5.66 -6.04 3.56
CA GLN A 5 -4.72 -7.04 3.09
C GLN A 5 -3.58 -6.36 2.35
N LEU A 6 -2.34 -6.63 2.75
CA LEU A 6 -1.16 -6.19 2.01
C LEU A 6 -0.82 -7.20 0.92
N LYS A 7 -0.56 -6.72 -0.29
CA LYS A 7 -0.10 -7.55 -1.41
C LYS A 7 1.06 -6.90 -2.14
N LEU A 8 2.24 -7.47 -1.99
CA LEU A 8 3.43 -7.05 -2.72
C LEU A 8 3.49 -7.76 -4.09
N VAL A 9 3.88 -7.02 -5.12
CA VAL A 9 4.06 -7.54 -6.49
C VAL A 9 5.36 -6.99 -7.08
N ASP A 10 6.27 -7.91 -7.40
CA ASP A 10 7.58 -7.59 -7.93
C ASP A 10 7.57 -7.79 -9.46
N GLU A 11 7.63 -6.69 -10.22
CA GLU A 11 7.60 -6.70 -11.69
C GLU A 11 8.74 -5.83 -12.26
N GLY A 12 9.97 -6.33 -12.12
CA GLY A 12 11.18 -5.68 -12.65
C GLY A 12 12.09 -5.09 -11.58
N LEU A 13 11.60 -4.99 -10.35
CA LEU A 13 12.36 -4.62 -9.16
C LEU A 13 12.13 -5.67 -8.08
N SER A 14 13.18 -6.01 -7.34
CA SER A 14 13.11 -6.97 -6.23
C SER A 14 13.70 -6.34 -4.97
N PRO A 15 12.98 -5.40 -4.34
CA PRO A 15 13.38 -4.89 -3.04
C PRO A 15 13.25 -5.99 -1.98
N ASN A 16 13.69 -5.68 -0.75
CA ASN A 16 13.47 -6.56 0.39
C ASN A 16 11.99 -6.53 0.80
N SER A 17 11.18 -7.36 0.12
CA SER A 17 9.72 -7.39 0.27
C SER A 17 9.26 -7.72 1.70
N GLU A 18 10.06 -8.47 2.47
CA GLU A 18 9.79 -8.76 3.88
C GLU A 18 9.90 -7.50 4.73
N GLU A 19 11.00 -6.77 4.62
CA GLU A 19 11.24 -5.51 5.33
C GLU A 19 10.19 -4.44 4.99
N ILE A 20 9.80 -4.34 3.72
CA ILE A 20 8.73 -3.42 3.30
C ILE A 20 7.39 -3.82 3.92
N SER A 21 7.05 -5.11 3.88
CA SER A 21 5.79 -5.61 4.43
C SER A 21 5.71 -5.36 5.93
N GLU A 22 6.77 -5.66 6.67
CA GLU A 22 6.85 -5.42 8.12
C GLU A 22 6.73 -3.93 8.46
N PHE A 23 7.49 -3.09 7.76
CA PHE A 23 7.50 -1.64 8.02
C PHE A 23 6.15 -0.99 7.72
N VAL A 24 5.53 -1.33 6.58
CA VAL A 24 4.19 -0.83 6.21
C VAL A 24 3.14 -1.35 7.19
N THR A 25 3.21 -2.62 7.59
CA THR A 25 2.27 -3.19 8.57
C THR A 25 2.35 -2.46 9.90
N SER A 26 3.56 -2.20 10.40
CA SER A 26 3.76 -1.49 11.66
C SER A 26 3.17 -0.08 11.61
N ASN A 27 3.36 0.66 10.51
CA ASN A 27 2.84 2.03 10.37
C ASN A 27 1.31 2.05 10.27
N LEU A 28 0.70 1.07 9.58
CA LEU A 28 -0.76 1.01 9.46
C LEU A 28 -1.43 0.70 10.80
N GLN A 29 -0.84 -0.17 11.62
CA GLN A 29 -1.43 -0.58 12.90
C GLN A 29 -1.59 0.55 13.93
N GLU A 30 -0.93 1.69 13.74
CA GLU A 30 -1.02 2.83 14.66
C GLU A 30 -2.41 3.54 14.64
N ASP A 31 -3.21 3.36 13.58
CA ASP A 31 -4.46 4.12 13.34
C ASP A 31 -5.73 3.23 13.21
N ASP A 32 -5.91 2.22 14.07
CA ASP A 32 -7.07 1.30 14.03
C ASP A 32 -7.18 0.48 12.72
N ILE A 33 -6.11 0.38 11.94
CA ILE A 33 -6.03 -0.43 10.73
C ILE A 33 -5.37 -1.76 11.06
N HIS A 34 -6.05 -2.87 10.77
CA HIS A 34 -5.52 -4.21 10.98
C HIS A 34 -5.08 -4.81 9.65
N VAL A 35 -3.79 -5.16 9.55
CA VAL A 35 -3.30 -5.94 8.40
C VAL A 35 -3.63 -7.42 8.60
N THR A 36 -4.44 -8.00 7.70
CA THR A 36 -4.89 -9.40 7.79
C THR A 36 -5.22 -9.97 6.40
N ASP A 37 -5.19 -11.29 6.25
CA ASP A 37 -5.53 -11.97 4.99
C ASP A 37 -7.04 -11.93 4.68
N SER A 38 -7.87 -11.82 5.71
CA SER A 38 -9.33 -11.70 5.58
C SER A 38 -9.75 -10.24 5.76
N ALA A 39 -9.59 -9.44 4.71
CA ALA A 39 -9.76 -7.99 4.74
C ALA A 39 -10.81 -7.46 3.77
N ASP A 40 -11.43 -6.34 4.14
CA ASP A 40 -12.39 -5.61 3.30
C ASP A 40 -11.68 -4.84 2.18
N LEU A 41 -10.47 -4.37 2.45
CA LEU A 41 -9.62 -3.63 1.53
C LEU A 41 -8.35 -4.41 1.20
N THR A 42 -7.85 -4.27 -0.01
CA THR A 42 -6.54 -4.75 -0.44
C THR A 42 -5.67 -3.56 -0.83
N LEU A 43 -4.56 -3.38 -0.14
CA LEU A 43 -3.49 -2.47 -0.53
C LEU A 43 -2.42 -3.26 -1.30
N LYS A 44 -2.36 -3.02 -2.60
CA LYS A 44 -1.36 -3.60 -3.50
C LYS A 44 -0.18 -2.65 -3.65
N ILE A 45 1.02 -3.14 -3.39
CA ILE A 45 2.29 -2.43 -3.57
C ILE A 45 3.01 -3.12 -4.72
N LYS A 46 3.14 -2.45 -5.86
CA LYS A 46 3.78 -3.00 -7.05
C LYS A 46 5.09 -2.27 -7.31
N PHE A 47 6.19 -3.01 -7.38
CA PHE A 47 7.50 -2.51 -7.76
C PHE A 47 7.73 -2.75 -9.25
N THR A 48 8.03 -1.70 -10.01
CA THR A 48 8.16 -1.83 -11.46
C THR A 48 9.15 -0.85 -12.08
N VAL A 49 9.58 -1.14 -13.30
CA VAL A 49 10.42 -0.24 -14.08
C VAL A 49 9.60 0.25 -15.28
N ASP A 50 9.47 1.57 -15.42
CA ASP A 50 8.83 2.21 -16.57
C ASP A 50 9.77 3.27 -17.16
N ASN A 51 10.01 3.22 -18.47
CA ASN A 51 10.91 4.15 -19.17
C ASN A 51 12.28 4.35 -18.48
N ASP A 52 12.94 3.24 -18.08
CA ASP A 52 14.21 3.23 -17.34
C ASP A 52 14.15 3.89 -15.94
N GLN A 53 12.95 4.11 -15.41
CA GLN A 53 12.73 4.64 -14.07
C GLN A 53 12.16 3.56 -13.15
N GLU A 54 12.76 3.43 -11.97
CA GLU A 54 12.29 2.54 -10.92
C GLU A 54 11.13 3.21 -10.18
N LEU A 55 9.98 2.55 -10.13
CA LEU A 55 8.73 3.08 -9.59
C LEU A 55 8.08 2.12 -8.61
N VAL A 56 7.33 2.69 -7.67
CA VAL A 56 6.42 1.96 -6.78
C VAL A 56 5.01 2.46 -7.00
N LEU A 57 4.11 1.54 -7.35
CA LEU A 57 2.70 1.81 -7.54
C LEU A 57 1.92 1.24 -6.34
N LEU A 58 1.32 2.13 -5.56
CA LEU A 58 0.42 1.80 -4.46
C LEU A 58 -1.02 1.86 -4.98
N GLN A 59 -1.79 0.80 -4.82
CA GLN A 59 -3.18 0.75 -5.23
C GLN A 59 -4.05 0.23 -4.09
N LEU A 60 -5.01 1.03 -3.66
CA LEU A 60 -6.02 0.61 -2.71
C LEU A 60 -7.28 0.15 -3.46
N ARG A 61 -7.78 -1.03 -3.12
CA ARG A 61 -8.95 -1.63 -3.74
C ARG A 61 -9.86 -2.24 -2.69
N GLU A 62 -11.15 -2.36 -3.00
CA GLU A 62 -12.03 -3.27 -2.25
C GLU A 62 -11.65 -4.73 -2.59
N THR A 63 -11.50 -5.59 -1.59
CA THR A 63 -11.07 -6.99 -1.78
C THR A 63 -12.09 -7.79 -2.59
N GLY A 64 -13.38 -7.66 -2.27
CA GLY A 64 -14.45 -8.41 -2.93
C GLY A 64 -14.74 -7.97 -4.36
N SER A 65 -14.97 -6.66 -4.55
CA SER A 65 -15.36 -6.09 -5.86
C SER A 65 -14.16 -5.82 -6.79
N LYS A 66 -12.94 -5.73 -6.21
CA LYS A 66 -11.71 -5.27 -6.88
C LYS A 66 -11.79 -3.83 -7.41
N ALA A 67 -12.80 -3.06 -7.01
CA ALA A 67 -12.94 -1.65 -7.37
C ALA A 67 -11.75 -0.85 -6.86
N LYS A 68 -11.20 0.03 -7.70
CA LYS A 68 -10.06 0.89 -7.33
C LYS A 68 -10.59 2.07 -6.51
N LEU A 69 -10.13 2.18 -5.26
CA LEU A 69 -10.47 3.26 -4.34
C LEU A 69 -9.44 4.39 -4.39
N GLY A 70 -8.18 4.04 -4.62
CA GLY A 70 -7.09 4.99 -4.65
C GLY A 70 -5.85 4.43 -5.33
N GLU A 71 -4.98 5.34 -5.77
CA GLU A 71 -3.71 4.99 -6.40
C GLU A 71 -2.68 6.09 -6.17
N LYS A 72 -1.43 5.68 -5.95
CA LYS A 72 -0.28 6.57 -5.86
C LYS A 72 0.91 5.97 -6.59
N VAL A 73 1.66 6.81 -7.30
CA VAL A 73 2.93 6.45 -7.93
C VAL A 73 4.05 7.17 -7.20
N LEU A 74 5.09 6.42 -6.84
CA LEU A 74 6.29 6.92 -6.20
C LEU A 74 7.50 6.57 -7.05
N HIS A 75 8.51 7.44 -7.07
CA HIS A 75 9.82 7.05 -7.54
C HIS A 75 10.47 6.15 -6.48
N TYR A 76 11.05 5.04 -6.90
CA TYR A 76 11.77 4.17 -5.99
C TYR A 76 13.14 4.78 -5.68
N LEU A 77 13.31 5.21 -4.44
CA LEU A 77 14.58 5.73 -3.92
C LEU A 77 15.01 4.84 -2.75
N PRO A 78 16.02 3.96 -2.92
CA PRO A 78 16.37 2.95 -1.90
C PRO A 78 16.58 3.50 -0.49
N SER A 79 17.11 4.72 -0.35
CA SER A 79 17.37 5.36 0.94
C SER A 79 16.12 5.83 1.68
N HIS A 80 14.99 5.99 1.00
CA HIS A 80 13.73 6.50 1.54
C HIS A 80 12.51 5.64 1.21
N ALA A 81 12.68 4.55 0.45
CA ALA A 81 11.60 3.73 -0.06
C ALA A 81 10.66 3.24 1.05
N LEU A 82 11.21 2.79 2.19
CA LEU A 82 10.40 2.30 3.31
C LEU A 82 9.47 3.39 3.87
N SER A 83 10.02 4.57 4.17
CA SER A 83 9.24 5.68 4.72
C SER A 83 8.23 6.21 3.72
N ASP A 84 8.61 6.38 2.45
CA ASP A 84 7.74 6.94 1.42
C ASP A 84 6.57 6.00 1.14
N ILE A 85 6.84 4.69 1.01
CA ILE A 85 5.81 3.68 0.80
C ILE A 85 4.87 3.62 2.00
N ALA A 86 5.39 3.59 3.23
CA ALA A 86 4.55 3.49 4.43
C ALA A 86 3.66 4.73 4.61
N ASN A 87 4.22 5.94 4.46
CA ASN A 87 3.47 7.19 4.60
C ASN A 87 2.35 7.28 3.55
N GLU A 88 2.64 6.93 2.30
CA GLU A 88 1.67 7.03 1.21
C GLU A 88 0.64 5.89 1.24
N ALA A 89 1.05 4.69 1.68
CA ALA A 89 0.15 3.58 1.98
C ALA A 89 -0.86 3.97 3.08
N HIS A 90 -0.35 4.54 4.17
CA HIS A 90 -1.15 5.01 5.28
C HIS A 90 -2.14 6.09 4.86
N ALA A 91 -1.66 7.13 4.17
CA ALA A 91 -2.52 8.20 3.66
C ALA A 91 -3.61 7.68 2.71
N LEU A 92 -3.29 6.70 1.85
CA LEU A 92 -4.28 6.07 0.96
C LEU A 92 -5.38 5.36 1.76
N VAL A 93 -5.02 4.58 2.78
CA VAL A 93 -5.97 3.83 3.60
C VAL A 93 -6.82 4.80 4.43
N VAL A 94 -6.21 5.73 5.16
CA VAL A 94 -6.94 6.68 6.02
C VAL A 94 -7.89 7.54 5.21
N ASN A 95 -7.51 8.01 4.02
CA ASN A 95 -8.42 8.79 3.17
C ASN A 95 -9.63 7.95 2.73
N ALA A 96 -9.43 6.69 2.33
CA ALA A 96 -10.55 5.83 1.94
C ALA A 96 -11.50 5.54 3.10
N VAL A 97 -10.95 5.36 4.31
CA VAL A 97 -11.74 5.16 5.55
C VAL A 97 -12.49 6.44 5.94
N GLY A 98 -11.83 7.59 5.88
CA GLY A 98 -12.44 8.89 6.16
C GLY A 98 -13.57 9.25 5.18
N ILE A 99 -13.42 8.87 3.91
CA ILE A 99 -14.48 9.03 2.89
C ILE A 99 -15.66 8.09 3.18
N ALA A 100 -15.40 6.83 3.58
CA ALA A 100 -16.47 5.87 3.90
C ALA A 100 -17.29 6.26 5.13
N ALA A 101 -16.73 7.04 6.07
CA ALA A 101 -17.42 7.51 7.26
C ALA A 101 -18.28 8.77 7.04
N ALA A 102 -18.10 9.48 5.92
CA ALA A 102 -18.81 10.72 5.59
C ALA A 102 -20.01 10.52 4.65
N GLY A 103 -20.30 9.27 4.26
CA GLY A 103 -21.38 8.88 3.35
C GLY A 103 -22.62 8.30 4.03
#